data_AF-A0A1E5GJV3-F1
#
_entry.id   AF-A0A1E5GJV3-F1
#
_cell.length_a   1.000
_cell.length_b   1.000
_cell.length_c   1.000
_cell.angle_alpha   90.00
_cell.angle_beta   90.00
_cell.angle_gamma   90.00
#
_symmetry.space_group_name_H-M   'P 1'
#
loop_
_entity.id
_entity.type
_entity.pdbx_description
1 polymer ?
#
loop_
_entity_poly.entity_id
_entity_poly.type
_entity_poly.pdbx_seq_one_letter_code
_entity_poly.pdbx_strand_id
1 'polypeptide(L)'
;MKRKIIAVTACATGVAHTYMAAQALKKGAKSLGDMIKVETQGATGIENELTEKDVAIGEVVIFAVDTKVRNEERFAGKKILKVPVAAPIKNAEKIIQEALALVDEEK
;
A
#
# COMPACT_ATOMS: atom_id res chain seq x y z
N MET A 1 -10.58 15.82 6.46
CA MET A 1 -10.97 15.00 5.28
C MET A 1 -10.25 13.67 5.40
N LYS A 2 -10.92 12.53 5.19
CA LYS A 2 -10.25 11.22 5.23
C LYS A 2 -9.62 10.96 3.87
N ARG A 3 -8.29 10.83 3.79
CA ARG A 3 -7.61 10.45 2.54
C ARG A 3 -7.86 8.98 2.27
N LYS A 4 -7.90 8.62 0.98
CA LYS A 4 -8.07 7.22 0.57
C LYS A 4 -6.77 6.73 -0.04
N ILE A 5 -6.13 5.83 0.70
CA ILE A 5 -4.84 5.26 0.36
C ILE A 5 -5.06 3.80 -0.04
N ILE A 6 -4.36 3.37 -1.07
CA ILE A 6 -4.32 1.96 -1.45
C ILE A 6 -2.88 1.46 -1.32
N ALA A 7 -2.71 0.22 -0.90
CA ALA A 7 -1.39 -0.36 -0.75
C ALA A 7 -1.38 -1.81 -1.23
N VAL A 8 -0.25 -2.25 -1.75
CA VAL A 8 0.00 -3.63 -2.13
C VAL A 8 1.22 -4.11 -1.37
N THR A 9 1.09 -5.23 -0.68
CA THR A 9 2.20 -5.90 0.00
C THR A 9 2.49 -7.23 -0.68
N ALA A 10 3.77 -7.51 -0.94
CA ALA A 10 4.17 -8.75 -1.63
C ALA A 10 5.57 -9.18 -1.20
N CYS A 11 5.70 -10.43 -0.78
CA CYS A 11 6.97 -11.03 -0.37
C CYS A 11 7.09 -12.44 -0.95
N ALA A 12 8.18 -12.71 -1.68
CA ALA A 12 8.41 -14.00 -2.34
C ALA A 12 8.78 -15.12 -1.35
N THR A 13 9.40 -14.77 -0.23
CA THR A 13 9.93 -15.72 0.77
C THR A 13 8.90 -16.19 1.79
N GLY A 14 7.73 -15.56 1.89
CA GLY A 14 6.66 -16.02 2.77
C GLY A 14 5.56 -15.00 3.03
N VAL A 15 4.46 -15.46 3.63
CA VAL A 15 3.27 -14.64 3.91
C VAL A 15 3.40 -13.77 5.16
N ALA A 16 4.33 -14.08 6.07
CA ALA A 16 4.47 -13.41 7.35
C ALA A 16 4.74 -11.90 7.19
N HIS A 17 5.77 -11.53 6.42
CA HIS A 17 6.10 -10.13 6.18
C HIS A 17 4.98 -9.39 5.41
N THR A 18 4.32 -10.08 4.48
CA THR A 18 3.17 -9.54 3.72
C THR A 18 2.03 -9.13 4.66
N TYR A 19 1.62 -10.00 5.59
CA TYR A 19 0.59 -9.68 6.56
C TYR A 19 1.05 -8.66 7.60
N MET A 20 2.29 -8.76 8.08
CA MET A 20 2.84 -7.79 9.04
C MET A 20 2.85 -6.38 8.47
N ALA A 21 3.31 -6.22 7.23
CA ALA A 21 3.27 -4.94 6.53
C ALA A 21 1.83 -4.43 6.36
N ALA A 22 0.90 -5.32 5.99
CA ALA A 22 -0.49 -4.94 5.80
C ALA A 22 -1.17 -4.49 7.11
N GLN A 23 -0.92 -5.17 8.21
CA GLN A 23 -1.42 -4.79 9.53
C GLN A 23 -0.80 -3.47 10.01
N ALA A 24 0.50 -3.29 9.82
CA ALA A 24 1.18 -2.05 10.19
C ALA A 24 0.62 -0.85 9.42
N LEU A 25 0.41 -0.98 8.10
CA LEU A 25 -0.22 0.05 7.26
C LEU A 25 -1.64 0.37 7.71
N LYS A 26 -2.48 -0.64 7.97
CA LYS A 26 -3.83 -0.46 8.50
C LYS A 26 -3.84 0.29 9.84
N LYS A 27 -2.90 -0.05 10.73
CA LYS A 27 -2.77 0.61 12.03
C LYS A 27 -2.31 2.06 11.89
N GLY A 28 -1.30 2.32 11.06
CA GLY A 28 -0.79 3.68 10.81
C GLY A 28 -1.85 4.60 10.21
N ALA A 29 -2.58 4.13 9.20
CA ALA A 29 -3.66 4.92 8.60
C ALA A 29 -4.80 5.18 9.60
N LYS A 30 -5.15 4.19 10.42
CA LYS A 30 -6.16 4.36 11.48
C LYS A 30 -5.72 5.39 12.52
N SER A 31 -4.44 5.45 12.88
CA SER A 31 -3.89 6.49 13.76
C SER A 31 -3.97 7.88 13.16
N LEU A 32 -3.73 8.01 11.84
CA LEU A 32 -3.83 9.26 11.09
C LEU A 32 -5.29 9.67 10.79
N GLY A 33 -6.25 8.75 10.97
CA GLY A 33 -7.67 8.98 10.65
C GLY A 33 -8.02 8.77 9.18
N ASP A 34 -7.11 8.19 8.40
CA ASP A 34 -7.26 7.95 6.97
C ASP A 34 -7.79 6.54 6.67
N MET A 35 -8.32 6.36 5.46
CA MET A 35 -8.78 5.06 4.98
C MET A 35 -7.69 4.43 4.13
N ILE A 36 -7.22 3.25 4.53
CA ILE A 36 -6.29 2.46 3.74
C ILE A 36 -6.89 1.11 3.36
N LYS A 37 -6.73 0.73 2.09
CA LYS A 37 -7.03 -0.62 1.62
C LYS A 37 -5.74 -1.29 1.19
N VAL A 38 -5.48 -2.46 1.78
CA VAL A 38 -4.23 -3.19 1.55
C VAL A 38 -4.53 -4.52 0.87
N GLU A 39 -3.97 -4.71 -0.32
CA GLU A 39 -3.90 -5.98 -1.03
C GLU A 39 -2.66 -6.74 -0.58
N THR A 40 -2.82 -8.03 -0.30
CA THR A 40 -1.73 -8.91 0.14
C THR A 40 -1.50 -9.96 -0.93
N GLN A 41 -0.32 -9.95 -1.53
CA GLN A 41 0.12 -10.95 -2.52
C GLN A 41 1.15 -11.88 -1.86
N GLY A 42 0.73 -13.09 -1.54
CA GLY A 42 1.59 -14.13 -0.95
C GLY A 42 1.81 -15.31 -1.88
N ALA A 43 2.59 -16.29 -1.42
CA ALA A 43 2.74 -17.58 -2.10
C ALA A 43 1.40 -18.32 -2.27
N THR A 44 0.46 -18.12 -1.33
CA THR A 44 -0.88 -18.72 -1.34
C THR A 44 -1.83 -18.06 -2.35
N GLY A 45 -1.51 -16.85 -2.82
CA GLY A 45 -2.36 -16.11 -3.76
C GLY A 45 -2.49 -14.62 -3.44
N ILE A 46 -3.44 -13.97 -4.10
CA ILE A 46 -3.81 -12.56 -3.88
C ILE A 46 -5.03 -12.55 -2.95
N GLU A 47 -4.93 -11.80 -1.86
CA GLU A 47 -6.03 -11.54 -0.94
C GLU A 47 -6.31 -10.04 -0.86
N ASN A 48 -7.58 -9.70 -0.63
CA ASN A 48 -8.06 -8.32 -0.64
C ASN A 48 -7.72 -7.58 -1.95
N GLU A 49 -7.93 -8.25 -3.09
CA GLU A 49 -7.67 -7.67 -4.41
C GLU A 49 -8.31 -6.27 -4.56
N LEU A 50 -7.50 -5.30 -4.95
CA LEU A 50 -7.90 -3.95 -5.26
C LEU A 50 -8.57 -3.94 -6.62
N THR A 51 -9.85 -3.61 -6.62
CA THR A 51 -10.59 -3.41 -7.87
C THR A 51 -10.20 -2.10 -8.52
N GLU A 52 -10.43 -1.95 -9.83
CA GLU A 52 -10.19 -0.67 -10.53
C GLU A 52 -10.93 0.51 -9.89
N LYS A 53 -12.10 0.26 -9.27
CA LYS A 53 -12.81 1.28 -8.49
C LYS A 53 -12.00 1.73 -7.28
N ASP A 54 -11.39 0.80 -6.55
CA ASP A 54 -10.51 1.13 -5.42
C ASP A 54 -9.30 1.94 -5.88
N VAL A 55 -8.71 1.56 -7.02
CA VAL A 55 -7.57 2.28 -7.60
C VAL A 55 -7.96 3.69 -8.07
N ALA A 56 -9.13 3.84 -8.68
CA ALA A 56 -9.65 5.14 -9.09
C ALA A 56 -9.90 6.06 -7.88
N ILE A 57 -10.47 5.50 -6.81
CA ILE A 57 -10.78 6.20 -5.56
C ILE A 57 -9.51 6.52 -4.74
N GLY A 58 -8.49 5.67 -4.82
CA GLY A 58 -7.21 5.86 -4.16
C GLY A 58 -6.47 7.08 -4.74
N GLU A 59 -6.06 7.98 -3.85
CA GLU A 59 -5.25 9.16 -4.21
C GLU A 59 -3.80 8.76 -4.45
N VAL A 60 -3.29 7.82 -3.63
CA VAL A 60 -1.93 7.31 -3.71
C VAL A 60 -1.89 5.80 -3.51
N VAL A 61 -0.90 5.17 -4.16
CA VAL A 61 -0.61 3.75 -4.12
C VAL A 61 0.72 3.51 -3.40
N ILE A 62 0.72 2.67 -2.37
CA ILE A 62 1.93 2.27 -1.65
C ILE A 62 2.27 0.82 -2.03
N PHE A 63 3.38 0.62 -2.72
CA PHE A 63 3.90 -0.73 -3.00
C PHE A 63 4.96 -1.09 -1.97
N ALA A 64 4.56 -1.84 -0.95
CA ALA A 64 5.46 -2.40 0.05
C ALA A 64 5.84 -3.83 -0.34
N VAL A 65 6.69 -3.95 -1.34
CA VAL A 65 6.97 -5.21 -2.03
C VAL A 65 8.47 -5.41 -2.22
N ASP A 66 8.93 -6.64 -2.01
CA ASP A 66 10.33 -7.01 -2.31
C ASP A 66 10.49 -7.67 -3.68
N THR A 67 9.37 -7.99 -4.34
CA THR A 67 9.33 -8.65 -5.66
C THR A 67 8.39 -7.90 -6.61
N LYS A 68 8.27 -8.38 -7.85
CA LYS A 68 7.33 -7.82 -8.83
C LYS A 68 5.89 -7.98 -8.35
N VAL A 69 5.13 -6.89 -8.43
CA VAL A 69 3.70 -6.87 -8.14
C VAL A 69 2.95 -7.48 -9.31
N ARG A 70 2.02 -8.40 -9.02
CA ARG A 70 1.07 -8.87 -10.04
C ARG A 70 0.04 -7.77 -10.25
N ASN A 71 -0.33 -7.52 -11.51
CA ASN A 71 -1.31 -6.51 -11.90
C ASN A 71 -0.87 -5.05 -11.62
N GLU A 72 0.44 -4.76 -11.67
CA GLU A 72 0.97 -3.39 -11.57
C GLU A 72 0.35 -2.44 -12.61
N GLU A 73 -0.06 -2.99 -13.76
CA GLU A 73 -0.70 -2.26 -14.86
C GLU A 73 -1.97 -1.51 -14.43
N ARG A 74 -2.72 -2.02 -13.44
CA ARG A 74 -3.94 -1.35 -12.92
C ARG A 74 -3.63 -0.02 -12.24
N PHE A 75 -2.40 0.15 -11.77
CA PHE A 75 -1.93 1.32 -11.05
C PHE A 75 -1.15 2.28 -11.96
N ALA A 76 -0.97 1.93 -13.24
CA ALA A 76 -0.29 2.77 -14.21
C ALA A 76 -1.00 4.14 -14.33
N GLY A 77 -0.25 5.23 -14.11
CA GLY A 77 -0.77 6.60 -14.15
C GLY A 77 -1.21 7.18 -12.79
N LYS A 78 -1.17 6.38 -11.71
CA LYS A 78 -1.35 6.89 -10.34
C LYS A 78 -0.02 7.23 -9.68
N LYS A 79 -0.07 7.94 -8.54
CA LYS A 79 1.10 8.16 -7.69
C LYS A 79 1.45 6.88 -6.95
N ILE A 80 2.62 6.34 -7.23
CA ILE A 80 3.10 5.08 -6.67
C ILE A 80 4.33 5.36 -5.81
N LEU A 81 4.23 5.10 -4.52
CA LEU A 81 5.36 5.05 -3.61
C LEU A 81 5.82 3.60 -3.45
N LYS A 82 6.99 3.27 -3.97
CA LYS A 82 7.56 1.93 -3.87
C LYS A 82 8.58 1.86 -2.73
N VAL A 83 8.36 0.93 -1.81
CA VAL A 83 9.18 0.73 -0.60
C VAL A 83 9.36 -0.77 -0.33
N PRO A 84 10.42 -1.19 0.37
CA PRO A 84 10.57 -2.59 0.76
C PRO A 84 9.50 -3.00 1.77
N VAL A 85 9.14 -4.29 1.82
CA VAL A 85 8.08 -4.79 2.72
C VAL A 85 8.39 -4.52 4.20
N ALA A 86 9.67 -4.38 4.56
CA ALA A 86 10.13 -4.07 5.91
C ALA A 86 9.87 -2.61 6.32
N ALA A 87 9.71 -1.69 5.38
CA ALA A 87 9.53 -0.27 5.66
C ALA A 87 8.24 0.03 6.46
N PRO A 88 7.05 -0.43 6.04
CA PRO A 88 5.83 -0.23 6.83
C PRO A 88 5.86 -0.96 8.17
N ILE A 89 6.58 -2.08 8.28
CA ILE A 89 6.74 -2.80 9.55
C ILE A 89 7.50 -1.94 10.57
N LYS A 90 8.52 -1.20 10.11
CA LYS A 90 9.29 -0.29 10.97
C LYS A 90 8.52 0.99 11.27
N ASN A 91 7.99 1.67 10.24
CA ASN A 91 7.33 2.98 10.38
C ASN A 91 6.21 3.16 9.34
N ALA A 92 5.06 2.57 9.56
CA ALA A 92 3.90 2.72 8.67
C ALA A 92 3.43 4.17 8.52
N GLU A 93 3.40 4.94 9.61
CA GLU A 93 2.94 6.34 9.60
C GLU A 93 3.80 7.21 8.69
N LYS A 94 5.13 7.02 8.76
CA LYS A 94 6.08 7.76 7.91
C LYS A 94 5.86 7.45 6.43
N ILE A 95 5.70 6.18 6.08
CA ILE A 95 5.46 5.74 4.70
C ILE A 95 4.15 6.31 4.16
N ILE A 96 3.11 6.35 5.00
CA ILE A 96 1.82 6.95 4.64
C ILE A 96 1.98 8.45 4.43
N GLN A 97 2.68 9.15 5.31
CA GLN A 97 2.94 10.58 5.17
C GLN A 97 3.76 10.90 3.91
N GLU A 98 4.81 10.12 3.61
CA GLU A 98 5.59 10.25 2.38
C GLU A 98 4.71 10.04 1.14
N ALA A 99 3.82 9.05 1.17
CA ALA A 99 2.88 8.79 0.09
C ALA A 99 1.90 9.96 -0.09
N LEU A 100 1.39 10.52 1.01
CA LEU A 100 0.48 11.67 0.97
C LEU A 100 1.20 12.94 0.48
N ALA A 101 2.46 13.15 0.87
CA ALA A 101 3.27 14.28 0.44
C ALA A 101 3.45 14.31 -1.08
N LEU A 102 3.62 13.16 -1.73
CA LEU A 102 3.68 13.05 -3.20
C LEU A 102 2.39 13.51 -3.90
N VAL A 103 1.25 13.48 -3.21
CA VAL A 103 -0.03 13.99 -3.74
C VAL A 103 -0.19 15.47 -3.45
N ASP A 104 0.33 15.95 -2.32
CA ASP A 104 0.24 17.36 -1.91
C ASP A 104 1.22 18.28 -2.66
N GLU A 105 2.44 17.81 -2.99
CA GLU A 105 3.45 18.63 -3.70
C GLU A 105 3.05 18.98 -5.14
N GLU A 106 2.10 18.26 -5.73
CA GLU A 106 1.62 18.52 -7.10
C GLU A 106 0.34 19.36 -7.16
N LYS A 107 -0.09 19.93 -6.03
CA LYS A 107 -1.30 20.73 -5.90
C LYS A 107 -1.00 22.21 -5.71
#